data_AF-A0A1A8BAG7-F1
#
_entry.id   AF-A0A1A8BAG7-F1
#
_cell.length_a   1.000
_cell.length_b   1.000
_cell.length_c   1.000
_cell.angle_alpha   90.00
_cell.angle_beta   90.00
_cell.angle_gamma   90.00
#
_symmetry.space_group_name_H-M   'P 1'
#
loop_
_entity.id
_entity.type
_entity.pdbx_description
1 polymer ?
#
loop_
_entity_poly.entity_id
_entity_poly.type
_entity_poly.pdbx_seq_one_letter_code
_entity_poly.pdbx_strand_id
1 'polypeptide(L)'
;PTLTLYVDSCVATLKPDASSAPSYKFISKHGCLMDSVFPGSPSRFLPRNQDNRLCFSLRTFRFNQTSEEQMFISCHLRAAVKQRSHNHLNKACFFDRRTFRWRATEGDSALCECCDSDCGTEEKNVGHPVAEEMYEADRTAGPFYTWHHSNWAGRLSVN
;
A
#
# COMPACT_ATOMS: atom_id res chain seq x y z
N PRO A 1 -6.01 -15.86 -18.39
CA PRO A 1 -6.56 -14.50 -18.11
C PRO A 1 -5.40 -13.61 -17.62
N THR A 2 -5.40 -12.31 -17.92
CA THR A 2 -4.37 -11.39 -17.40
C THR A 2 -4.72 -10.99 -15.97
N LEU A 3 -3.75 -11.17 -15.06
CA LEU A 3 -3.87 -10.80 -13.65
C LEU A 3 -3.22 -9.43 -13.42
N THR A 4 -3.92 -8.58 -12.69
CA THR A 4 -3.42 -7.28 -12.23
C THR A 4 -3.08 -7.37 -10.74
N LEU A 5 -1.88 -6.90 -10.37
CA LEU A 5 -1.39 -6.92 -8.99
C LEU A 5 -1.85 -5.68 -8.22
N TYR A 6 -2.45 -5.89 -7.05
CA TYR A 6 -2.86 -4.88 -6.07
C TYR A 6 -2.19 -5.12 -4.72
N VAL A 7 -2.24 -4.10 -3.88
CA VAL A 7 -1.72 -4.11 -2.51
C VAL A 7 -2.85 -3.67 -1.60
N ASP A 8 -3.41 -4.60 -0.84
CA ASP A 8 -4.58 -4.32 0.00
C ASP A 8 -4.19 -3.53 1.24
N SER A 9 -3.08 -3.92 1.86
CA SER A 9 -2.54 -3.24 3.02
C SER A 9 -1.04 -3.45 3.15
N CYS A 10 -0.39 -2.50 3.80
CA CYS A 10 1.00 -2.62 4.21
C CYS A 10 1.19 -2.02 5.60
N VAL A 11 2.01 -2.69 6.40
CA VAL A 11 2.41 -2.27 7.73
C VAL A 11 3.93 -2.31 7.83
N ALA A 12 4.50 -1.29 8.46
CA ALA A 12 5.89 -1.29 8.85
C ALA A 12 6.03 -1.64 10.33
N THR A 13 7.07 -2.40 10.68
CA THR A 13 7.37 -2.84 12.05
C THR A 13 8.89 -2.90 12.29
N LEU A 14 9.32 -2.95 13.56
CA LEU A 14 10.74 -3.11 13.92
C LEU A 14 11.22 -4.58 13.89
N LYS A 15 10.31 -5.53 13.69
CA LYS A 15 10.56 -6.98 13.61
C LYS A 15 9.87 -7.55 12.37
N PRO A 16 10.32 -8.70 11.82
CA PRO A 16 9.70 -9.32 10.65
C PRO A 16 8.20 -9.64 10.82
N ASP A 17 7.76 -9.85 12.06
CA ASP A 17 6.37 -10.07 12.42
C ASP A 17 5.52 -8.81 12.19
N ALA A 18 4.59 -8.89 11.24
CA ALA A 18 3.68 -7.82 10.85
C ALA A 18 2.69 -7.41 11.97
N SER A 19 2.49 -8.26 12.98
CA SER A 19 1.64 -8.00 14.13
C SER A 19 2.39 -7.36 15.31
N SER A 20 3.73 -7.24 15.20
CA SER A 20 4.56 -6.71 16.28
C SER A 20 4.39 -5.20 16.48
N ALA A 21 4.57 -4.75 17.72
CA ALA A 21 4.63 -3.33 18.07
C ALA A 21 6.09 -2.84 18.20
N PRO A 22 6.38 -1.57 17.86
CA PRO A 22 5.47 -0.60 17.27
C PRO A 22 5.17 -0.92 15.79
N SER A 23 4.00 -0.50 15.31
CA SER A 23 3.56 -0.70 13.92
C SER A 23 3.02 0.59 13.29
N TYR A 24 3.23 0.74 11.99
CA TYR A 24 2.71 1.85 11.20
C TYR A 24 2.04 1.35 9.92
N LYS A 25 0.70 1.42 9.89
CA LYS A 25 -0.10 0.99 8.74
C LYS A 25 -0.24 2.15 7.75
N PHE A 26 0.53 2.09 6.65
CA PHE A 26 0.61 3.18 5.68
C PHE A 26 -0.18 2.92 4.38
N ILE A 27 -0.55 1.66 4.11
CA ILE A 27 -1.58 1.30 3.11
C ILE A 27 -2.68 0.53 3.84
N SER A 28 -3.94 0.89 3.64
CA SER A 28 -5.10 0.25 4.25
C SER A 28 -6.34 0.35 3.34
N LYS A 29 -7.50 -0.14 3.80
CA LYS A 29 -8.79 -0.04 3.10
C LYS A 29 -8.71 -0.50 1.64
N HIS A 30 -8.09 -1.66 1.41
CA HIS A 30 -7.92 -2.26 0.07
C HIS A 30 -7.22 -1.31 -0.92
N GLY A 31 -6.03 -0.83 -0.57
CA GLY A 31 -5.18 -0.04 -1.49
C GLY A 31 -5.23 1.48 -1.35
N CYS A 32 -5.73 2.03 -0.25
CA CYS A 32 -5.61 3.45 0.09
C CYS A 32 -4.26 3.72 0.79
N LEU A 33 -3.38 4.48 0.14
CA LEU A 33 -2.08 4.91 0.70
C LEU A 33 -2.28 6.04 1.71
N MET A 34 -2.64 5.69 2.94
CA MET A 34 -2.96 6.63 4.02
C MET A 34 -1.82 7.59 4.36
N ASP A 35 -0.56 7.20 4.15
CA ASP A 35 0.58 8.09 4.41
C ASP A 35 0.52 9.39 3.57
N SER A 36 -0.07 9.33 2.37
CA SER A 36 -0.22 10.49 1.47
C SER A 36 -1.14 11.60 2.03
N VAL A 37 -1.98 11.28 3.01
CA VAL A 37 -2.87 12.24 3.67
C VAL A 37 -2.08 13.17 4.61
N PHE A 38 -0.98 12.68 5.19
CA PHE A 38 -0.20 13.47 6.14
C PHE A 38 0.34 14.76 5.53
N PRO A 39 0.31 15.89 6.26
CA PRO A 39 0.83 17.16 5.78
C PRO A 39 2.25 17.05 5.20
N GLY A 40 2.39 17.56 3.97
CA GLY A 40 3.63 17.58 3.21
C GLY A 40 4.13 16.22 2.72
N SER A 41 3.41 15.10 2.95
CA SER A 41 3.89 13.78 2.54
C SER A 41 4.00 13.69 1.02
N PRO A 42 5.17 13.33 0.46
CA PRO A 42 5.32 13.06 -0.97
C PRO A 42 4.87 11.65 -1.35
N SER A 43 4.35 10.85 -0.42
CA SER A 43 3.96 9.47 -0.66
C SER A 43 2.84 9.37 -1.69
N ARG A 44 2.99 8.46 -2.65
CA ARG A 44 2.02 8.24 -3.74
C ARG A 44 2.24 6.88 -4.39
N PHE A 45 1.20 6.37 -5.04
CA PHE A 45 1.41 5.35 -6.06
C PHE A 45 2.06 5.98 -7.30
N LEU A 46 2.91 5.22 -7.96
CA LEU A 46 3.51 5.59 -9.23
C LEU A 46 2.64 5.06 -10.39
N PRO A 47 2.69 5.69 -11.57
CA PRO A 47 1.97 5.20 -12.74
C PRO A 47 2.30 3.73 -13.03
N ARG A 48 1.24 2.93 -13.26
CA ARG A 48 1.39 1.52 -13.61
C ARG A 48 1.73 1.39 -15.10
N ASN A 49 2.89 0.80 -15.39
CA ASN A 49 3.32 0.49 -16.76
C ASN A 49 3.12 -0.99 -17.13
N GLN A 50 2.90 -1.87 -16.15
CA GLN A 50 2.75 -3.32 -16.34
C GLN A 50 1.70 -3.87 -15.36
N ASP A 51 0.80 -4.75 -15.82
CA ASP A 51 -0.32 -5.27 -15.01
C ASP A 51 0.17 -6.01 -13.75
N ASN A 52 1.27 -6.74 -13.85
CA ASN A 52 1.86 -7.52 -12.74
C ASN A 52 2.81 -6.71 -11.83
N ARG A 53 2.87 -5.38 -11.97
CA ARG A 53 3.78 -4.53 -11.19
C ARG A 53 3.07 -3.27 -10.70
N LEU A 54 2.99 -3.12 -9.38
CA LEU A 54 2.53 -1.90 -8.73
C LEU A 54 3.68 -1.31 -7.93
N CYS A 55 3.94 -0.02 -8.11
CA CYS A 55 5.02 0.70 -7.42
C CYS A 55 4.43 1.86 -6.62
N PHE A 56 4.97 2.12 -5.43
CA PHE A 56 4.64 3.28 -4.62
C PHE A 56 5.92 3.87 -4.01
N SER A 57 5.86 5.16 -3.68
CA SER A 57 6.87 5.84 -2.89
C SER A 57 6.31 6.15 -1.51
N LEU A 58 7.11 5.90 -0.46
CA LEU A 58 6.77 6.18 0.92
C LEU A 58 7.81 7.15 1.50
N ARG A 59 7.35 8.18 2.21
CA ARG A 59 8.23 9.07 2.98
C ARG A 59 8.99 8.24 4.01
N THR A 60 10.29 8.47 4.15
CA THR A 60 11.07 7.86 5.21
C THR A 60 10.58 8.33 6.58
N PHE A 61 10.43 7.41 7.52
CA PHE A 61 10.03 7.69 8.90
C PHE A 61 10.80 6.78 9.86
N ARG A 62 10.64 7.04 11.15
CA ARG A 62 11.28 6.32 12.25
C ARG A 62 10.27 6.06 13.35
N PHE A 63 10.43 4.96 14.08
CA PHE A 63 9.59 4.66 15.23
C PHE A 63 10.15 5.31 16.49
N ASN A 64 11.48 5.26 16.65
CA ASN A 64 12.17 5.80 17.81
C ASN A 64 13.19 6.88 17.38
N GLN A 65 13.93 7.42 18.35
CA GLN A 65 15.02 8.37 18.10
C GLN A 65 16.41 7.75 18.38
N THR A 66 16.54 6.41 18.32
CA THR A 66 17.83 5.72 18.55
C THR A 66 18.85 6.00 17.43
N SER A 67 20.10 5.55 17.55
CA SER A 67 21.11 5.82 16.50
C SER A 67 20.84 5.08 15.19
N GLU A 68 20.29 3.86 15.29
CA GLU A 68 20.00 2.97 14.16
C GLU A 68 18.69 2.22 14.44
N GLU A 69 17.84 2.12 13.42
CA GLU A 69 16.59 1.35 13.45
C GLU A 69 16.53 0.47 12.21
N GLN A 70 16.25 -0.81 12.44
CA GLN A 70 15.86 -1.74 11.40
C GLN A 70 14.34 -1.73 11.25
N MET A 71 13.86 -1.78 10.01
CA MET A 71 12.45 -1.76 9.68
C MET A 71 12.11 -2.87 8.70
N PHE A 72 10.95 -3.47 8.86
CA PHE A 72 10.37 -4.42 7.94
C PHE A 72 9.07 -3.83 7.40
N ILE A 73 8.78 -4.09 6.14
CA ILE A 73 7.52 -3.73 5.50
C ILE A 73 6.84 -5.02 5.09
N SER A 74 5.69 -5.32 5.67
CA SER A 74 4.86 -6.46 5.34
C SER A 74 3.60 -5.99 4.63
N CYS A 75 3.30 -6.57 3.48
CA CYS A 75 2.18 -6.21 2.64
C CYS A 75 1.32 -7.43 2.31
N HIS A 76 0.01 -7.24 2.35
CA HIS A 76 -0.96 -8.18 1.82
C HIS A 76 -1.19 -7.86 0.33
N LEU A 77 -0.76 -8.77 -0.54
CA LEU A 77 -0.88 -8.64 -1.99
C LEU A 77 -2.10 -9.39 -2.49
N ARG A 78 -2.75 -8.84 -3.51
CA ARG A 78 -3.90 -9.45 -4.18
C ARG A 78 -3.68 -9.40 -5.70
N ALA A 79 -4.00 -10.48 -6.40
CA ALA A 79 -4.01 -10.53 -7.86
C ALA A 79 -5.43 -10.83 -8.35
N ALA A 80 -5.98 -9.94 -9.16
CA ALA A 80 -7.34 -10.03 -9.67
C ALA A 80 -7.35 -10.03 -11.21
N VAL A 81 -8.35 -10.67 -11.81
CA VAL A 81 -8.53 -10.66 -13.27
C VAL A 81 -8.88 -9.26 -13.74
N LYS A 82 -8.11 -8.72 -14.68
CA LYS A 82 -8.20 -7.32 -15.15
C LYS A 82 -9.60 -6.86 -15.58
N GLN A 83 -10.40 -7.75 -16.17
CA GLN A 83 -11.78 -7.41 -16.59
C GLN A 83 -12.75 -7.17 -15.42
N ARG A 84 -12.39 -7.62 -14.21
CA ARG A 84 -13.21 -7.51 -12.99
C ARG A 84 -12.55 -6.63 -11.92
N SER A 85 -11.44 -5.97 -12.25
CA SER A 85 -10.59 -5.29 -11.28
C SER A 85 -10.98 -3.83 -11.01
N HIS A 86 -12.07 -3.33 -11.56
CA HIS A 86 -12.56 -1.97 -11.32
C HIS A 86 -13.65 -1.95 -10.25
N ASN A 87 -13.27 -2.28 -9.01
CA ASN A 87 -14.18 -2.24 -7.87
C ASN A 87 -13.48 -1.59 -6.65
N HIS A 88 -14.23 -1.37 -5.57
CA HIS A 88 -13.68 -0.75 -4.35
C HIS A 88 -12.64 -1.62 -3.62
N LEU A 89 -12.39 -2.85 -4.06
CA LEU A 89 -11.48 -3.81 -3.42
C LEU A 89 -10.18 -4.00 -4.21
N ASN A 90 -10.18 -3.68 -5.51
CA ASN A 90 -9.04 -3.80 -6.42
C ASN A 90 -8.63 -2.40 -6.91
N LYS A 91 -7.93 -1.63 -6.07
CA LYS A 91 -7.55 -0.25 -6.38
C LYS A 91 -6.19 0.10 -5.80
N ALA A 92 -5.61 1.20 -6.29
CA ALA A 92 -4.39 1.78 -5.76
C ALA A 92 -4.55 3.29 -5.73
N CYS A 93 -4.89 3.80 -4.56
CA CYS A 93 -5.35 5.16 -4.32
C CYS A 93 -4.35 5.94 -3.48
N PHE A 94 -4.11 7.20 -3.82
CA PHE A 94 -3.33 8.13 -3.01
C PHE A 94 -3.99 9.51 -3.00
N PHE A 95 -3.80 10.26 -1.92
CA PHE A 95 -4.36 11.59 -1.75
C PHE A 95 -3.45 12.62 -2.44
N ASP A 96 -3.96 13.27 -3.50
CA ASP A 96 -3.25 14.36 -4.14
C ASP A 96 -3.54 15.67 -3.42
N ARG A 97 -2.55 16.15 -2.67
CA ARG A 97 -2.63 17.41 -1.91
C ARG A 97 -2.70 18.66 -2.79
N ARG A 98 -2.36 18.58 -4.08
CA ARG A 98 -2.51 19.73 -5.00
C ARG A 98 -3.96 19.98 -5.34
N THR A 99 -4.74 18.91 -5.47
CA THR A 99 -6.18 18.97 -5.79
C THR A 99 -7.07 18.69 -4.59
N PHE A 100 -6.50 18.34 -3.43
CA PHE A 100 -7.21 17.93 -2.22
C PHE A 100 -8.23 16.82 -2.45
N ARG A 101 -7.83 15.80 -3.23
CA ARG A 101 -8.71 14.69 -3.63
C ARG A 101 -7.94 13.38 -3.69
N TRP A 102 -8.63 12.29 -3.45
CA TRP A 102 -8.13 10.96 -3.77
C TRP A 102 -7.96 10.78 -5.28
N ARG A 103 -6.90 10.08 -5.67
CA ARG A 103 -6.61 9.71 -7.05
C ARG A 103 -6.33 8.22 -7.14
N ALA A 104 -6.95 7.58 -8.12
CA ALA A 104 -6.58 6.24 -8.54
C ALA A 104 -5.34 6.29 -9.44
N THR A 105 -4.43 5.32 -9.30
CA THR A 105 -3.32 5.16 -10.26
C THR A 105 -3.82 4.72 -11.64
N GLU A 106 -4.97 4.03 -11.66
CA GLU A 106 -5.61 3.49 -12.86
C GLU A 106 -7.14 3.47 -12.69
N GLY A 107 -7.88 3.66 -13.79
CA GLY A 107 -9.34 3.71 -13.76
C GLY A 107 -9.91 5.01 -13.20
N ASP A 108 -11.14 4.92 -12.69
CA ASP A 108 -11.88 6.08 -12.15
C ASP A 108 -11.47 6.39 -10.71
N SER A 109 -11.20 7.67 -10.44
CA SER A 109 -10.88 8.14 -9.08
C SER A 109 -12.08 8.14 -8.14
N ALA A 110 -13.31 8.06 -8.64
CA ALA A 110 -14.52 7.87 -7.82
C ALA A 110 -14.45 6.59 -6.96
N LEU A 111 -13.75 5.55 -7.43
CA LEU A 111 -13.53 4.32 -6.66
C LEU A 111 -12.73 4.55 -5.36
N CYS A 112 -11.95 5.64 -5.30
CA CYS A 112 -11.12 6.00 -4.16
C CYS A 112 -11.84 6.87 -3.13
N GLU A 113 -13.07 7.32 -3.37
CA GLU A 113 -13.81 8.17 -2.41
C GLU A 113 -14.04 7.46 -1.08
N CYS A 114 -14.18 6.12 -1.08
CA CYS A 114 -14.28 5.32 0.14
C CYS A 114 -13.02 5.38 1.04
N CYS A 115 -11.89 5.86 0.53
CA CYS A 115 -10.67 6.00 1.34
C CYS A 115 -10.81 7.02 2.48
N ASP A 116 -11.75 7.97 2.38
CA ASP A 116 -12.06 8.91 3.48
C ASP A 116 -12.84 8.25 4.63
N SER A 117 -13.60 7.20 4.35
CA SER A 117 -14.45 6.50 5.32
C SER A 117 -13.96 5.06 5.55
N ASP A 118 -14.57 4.07 4.92
CA ASP A 118 -14.12 2.69 4.86
C ASP A 118 -14.55 2.10 3.52
N CYS A 119 -13.70 1.28 2.90
CA CYS A 119 -13.99 0.69 1.59
C CYS A 119 -14.74 -0.64 1.69
N GLY A 120 -15.26 -0.96 2.88
CA GLY A 120 -16.00 -2.18 3.17
C GLY A 120 -15.10 -3.42 3.13
N THR A 121 -15.72 -4.55 3.45
CA THR A 121 -15.20 -5.89 3.19
C THR A 121 -16.02 -6.50 2.07
N GLU A 122 -15.48 -7.46 1.31
CA GLU A 122 -16.22 -8.25 0.31
C GLU A 122 -17.66 -8.56 0.80
N GLU A 123 -18.67 -7.89 0.24
CA GLU A 123 -20.05 -8.31 0.47
C GLU A 123 -20.19 -9.69 -0.15
N LYS A 124 -20.30 -10.73 0.69
CA LYS A 124 -20.72 -12.07 0.23
C LYS A 124 -22.17 -11.99 -0.26
N ASN A 125 -22.38 -11.44 -1.44
CA ASN A 125 -23.64 -11.56 -2.15
C ASN A 125 -23.80 -13.05 -2.51
N VAL A 126 -24.71 -13.69 -1.78
CA VAL A 126 -25.16 -15.07 -2.00
C VAL A 126 -25.79 -15.13 -3.39
N GLY A 127 -25.02 -15.57 -4.39
CA GLY A 127 -25.51 -15.70 -5.77
C GLY A 127 -24.44 -16.17 -6.75
N HIS A 128 -24.27 -17.49 -6.87
CA HIS A 128 -23.46 -18.26 -7.83
C HIS A 128 -21.91 -18.18 -7.69
N PRO A 129 -21.23 -19.31 -7.38
CA PRO A 129 -19.78 -19.36 -7.34
C PRO A 129 -19.25 -19.57 -8.76
N VAL A 130 -19.07 -18.48 -9.51
CA VAL A 130 -17.98 -18.50 -10.50
C VAL A 130 -16.74 -18.26 -9.68
N ALA A 131 -15.90 -19.29 -9.51
CA ALA A 131 -14.63 -19.18 -8.79
C ALA A 131 -13.91 -17.91 -9.27
N GLU A 132 -13.92 -16.86 -8.45
CA GLU A 132 -13.04 -15.73 -8.66
C GLU A 132 -11.64 -16.27 -8.38
N GLU A 133 -10.85 -16.46 -9.44
CA GLU A 133 -9.42 -16.73 -9.30
C GLU A 133 -8.76 -15.45 -8.77
N MET A 134 -8.93 -15.23 -7.47
CA MET A 134 -8.28 -14.19 -6.70
C MET A 134 -7.15 -14.86 -5.91
N TYR A 135 -5.93 -14.41 -6.16
CA TYR A 135 -4.76 -14.93 -5.48
C TYR A 135 -4.30 -13.91 -4.46
N GLU A 136 -4.12 -14.34 -3.22
CA GLU A 136 -3.64 -13.49 -2.13
C GLU A 136 -2.32 -14.03 -1.58
N ALA A 137 -1.46 -13.12 -1.14
CA ALA A 137 -0.16 -13.48 -0.57
C ALA A 137 0.38 -12.38 0.33
N ASP A 138 0.84 -12.75 1.52
CA ASP A 138 1.64 -11.86 2.36
C ASP A 138 3.11 -11.88 1.95
N ARG A 139 3.73 -10.71 1.85
CA ARG A 139 5.15 -10.55 1.54
C ARG A 139 5.79 -9.52 2.46
N THR A 140 6.98 -9.85 2.93
CA THR A 140 7.78 -8.98 3.80
C THR A 140 9.07 -8.60 3.11
N ALA A 141 9.41 -7.32 3.15
CA ALA A 141 10.68 -6.78 2.72
C ALA A 141 11.42 -6.17 3.91
N GLY A 142 12.74 -6.35 3.96
CA GLY A 142 13.60 -5.84 5.02
C GLY A 142 14.72 -6.81 5.38
N PRO A 143 15.61 -6.45 6.30
CA PRO A 143 15.59 -5.19 7.06
C PRO A 143 15.98 -3.97 6.21
N PHE A 144 15.25 -2.87 6.40
CA PHE A 144 15.63 -1.53 5.95
C PHE A 144 16.25 -0.77 7.12
N TYR A 145 17.40 -0.15 6.90
CA TYR A 145 18.08 0.62 7.95
C TYR A 145 17.84 2.12 7.77
N THR A 146 17.31 2.77 8.81
CA THR A 146 17.19 4.23 8.86
C THR A 146 18.23 4.80 9.82
N TRP A 147 19.03 5.74 9.32
CA TRP A 147 20.12 6.37 10.07
C TRP A 147 19.73 7.77 10.55
N HIS A 148 20.36 8.26 11.62
CA HIS A 148 20.23 9.65 12.04
C HIS A 148 20.75 10.60 10.93
N HIS A 149 20.08 11.75 10.76
CA HIS A 149 20.29 12.73 9.67
C HIS A 149 21.76 13.13 9.44
N SER A 150 22.61 13.03 10.47
CA SER A 150 24.04 13.33 10.41
C SER A 150 24.83 12.42 9.45
N ASN A 151 24.32 11.21 9.18
CA ASN A 151 25.01 10.17 8.39
C ASN A 151 24.22 9.75 7.13
N TRP A 152 23.17 10.48 6.76
CA TRP A 152 22.25 10.06 5.69
C TRP A 152 22.72 10.51 4.29
N ALA A 153 23.08 9.53 3.45
CA ALA A 153 23.50 9.77 2.06
C ALA A 153 22.34 9.82 1.03
N GLY A 154 21.07 9.90 1.46
CA GLY A 154 19.94 9.97 0.52
C GLY A 154 19.45 8.63 -0.05
N ARG A 155 19.95 7.49 0.44
CA ARG A 155 19.64 6.17 -0.14
C ARG A 155 19.36 5.15 0.96
N LEU A 156 18.21 4.47 0.86
CA LEU A 156 17.92 3.27 1.66
C LEU A 156 18.92 2.18 1.25
N SER A 157 19.69 1.66 2.20
CA SER A 157 20.51 0.47 1.99
C SER A 157 19.66 -0.76 2.26
N VAL A 158 19.60 -1.66 1.29
CA VAL A 158 19.05 -3.02 1.44
C VAL A 158 20.28 -3.92 1.40
N ASN A 159 20.56 -4.64 2.48
CA ASN A 159 21.59 -5.69 2.49
C ASN A 159 21.05 -6.97 1.86
#